data_AF-A0A2V6B3L4-F1
#
_entry.id   AF-A0A2V6B3L4-F1
#
_cell.length_a   1.000
_cell.length_b   1.000
_cell.length_c   1.000
_cell.angle_alpha   90.00
_cell.angle_beta   90.00
_cell.angle_gamma   90.00
#
_symmetry.space_group_name_H-M   'P 1'
#
loop_
_entity.id
_entity.type
_entity.pdbx_description
1 polymer ?
#
loop_
_entity_poly.entity_id
_entity_poly.type
_entity_poly.pdbx_seq_one_letter_code
_entity_poly.pdbx_strand_id
1 'polypeptide(L)' 'MPELTREEKLRLLTILLESRHGDLREQNLNRQGKGHFHVSGMGHEALAAISIQMQEDDYIVPFY' A
#
# COMPACT_ATOMS: atom_id res chain seq x y z
N MET A 1 -19.71 1.09 -11.41
CA MET A 1 -18.70 0.02 -11.34
C MET A 1 -19.35 -1.18 -10.68
N PRO A 2 -19.05 -2.42 -11.11
CA PRO A 2 -19.52 -3.61 -10.41
C PRO A 2 -19.04 -3.60 -8.94
N GLU A 3 -19.84 -4.17 -8.05
CA GLU A 3 -19.45 -4.31 -6.65
C GLU A 3 -18.27 -5.29 -6.54
N LEU A 4 -17.29 -4.98 -5.69
CA LEU A 4 -16.19 -5.89 -5.39
C LEU A 4 -16.72 -7.18 -4.74
N THR A 5 -16.22 -8.30 -5.23
CA THR A 5 -16.41 -9.62 -4.61
C THR A 5 -15.80 -9.65 -3.21
N ARG A 6 -16.19 -10.65 -2.41
CA ARG A 6 -15.60 -10.87 -1.08
C ARG A 6 -14.09 -11.11 -1.15
N GLU A 7 -13.62 -11.79 -2.18
CA GLU A 7 -12.20 -12.10 -2.38
C GLU A 7 -11.40 -10.86 -2.74
N GLU A 8 -11.91 -10.00 -3.61
CA GLU A 8 -11.28 -8.71 -3.94
C GLU A 8 -11.26 -7.77 -2.73
N LYS A 9 -12.35 -7.72 -1.95
CA LYS A 9 -12.40 -6.95 -0.69
C LYS A 9 -11.35 -7.45 0.31
N LEU A 10 -11.21 -8.77 0.46
CA LEU A 10 -10.20 -9.36 1.35
C LEU A 10 -8.79 -9.05 0.85
N ARG A 11 -8.53 -9.23 -0.46
CA ARG A 11 -7.24 -8.91 -1.07
C ARG A 11 -6.87 -7.45 -0.87
N LEU A 12 -7.81 -6.52 -1.11
CA LEU A 12 -7.59 -5.10 -0.88
C LEU A 12 -7.25 -4.85 0.58
N LEU A 13 -8.06 -5.35 1.52
CA LEU A 13 -7.82 -5.17 2.95
C LEU A 13 -6.44 -5.68 3.39
N THR A 14 -6.02 -6.85 2.89
CA THR A 14 -4.69 -7.39 3.17
C THR A 14 -3.59 -6.44 2.69
N ILE A 15 -3.68 -5.91 1.47
CA ILE A 15 -2.71 -4.94 0.95
C ILE A 15 -2.67 -3.67 1.84
N LEU A 16 -3.83 -3.14 2.25
CA LEU A 16 -3.88 -1.96 3.12
C LEU A 16 -3.16 -2.20 4.45
N LEU A 17 -3.40 -3.37 5.07
CA LEU A 17 -2.79 -3.73 6.35
C LEU A 17 -1.29 -3.99 6.21
N GLU A 18 -0.86 -4.66 5.14
CA GLU A 18 0.55 -4.90 4.85
C GLU A 18 1.33 -3.59 4.63
N SER A 19 0.76 -2.66 3.86
CA SER A 19 1.34 -1.32 3.65
C SER A 19 1.54 -0.60 4.98
N ARG A 20 0.48 -0.53 5.81
CA ARG A 20 0.55 0.12 7.13
C ARG A 20 1.58 -0.56 8.05
N HIS A 21 1.64 -1.89 8.02
CA HIS A 21 2.55 -2.64 8.88
C HIS A 21 4.02 -2.45 8.45
N GLY A 22 4.27 -2.33 7.14
CA GLY A 22 5.57 -1.95 6.60
C GLY A 22 6.02 -0.57 7.08
N ASP A 23 5.16 0.44 6.94
CA ASP A 23 5.43 1.81 7.41
C ASP A 23 5.78 1.85 8.90
N LEU A 24 4.99 1.18 9.75
CA LEU A 24 5.25 1.14 11.19
C LEU A 24 6.59 0.47 11.52
N ARG A 25 6.97 -0.57 10.78
CA ARG A 25 8.25 -1.25 10.97
C ARG A 25 9.41 -0.33 10.58
N GLU A 26 9.35 0.30 9.42
CA GLU A 26 10.38 1.22 8.95
C GLU A 26 10.52 2.44 9.87
N GLN A 27 9.41 3.00 10.34
CA GLN A 27 9.43 4.08 11.34
C GLN A 27 10.15 3.66 12.63
N ASN A 28 9.91 2.44 13.11
CA ASN A 28 10.59 1.90 14.29
C ASN A 28 12.09 1.67 14.08
N LEU A 29 12.49 1.18 12.90
CA LEU A 29 13.90 0.97 12.55
C LEU A 29 14.66 2.29 12.44
N ASN A 30 14.07 3.29 11.79
CA ASN A 30 14.67 4.61 11.66
C ASN A 30 14.88 5.29 13.03
N ARG A 31 13.91 5.17 13.95
CA ARG A 31 14.05 5.69 15.32
C ARG A 31 15.17 5.01 16.13
N GLN A 32 15.58 3.81 15.74
CA GLN A 32 16.69 3.08 16.35
C GLN A 32 18.05 3.35 15.66
N GLY A 33 18.09 4.24 14.67
CA GLY A 33 19.28 4.45 13.83
C GLY A 33 19.62 3.26 12.93
N LYS A 34 18.67 2.33 12.73
CA LYS A 34 18.82 1.13 11.88
C LYS A 34 18.25 1.32 10.48
N GLY A 35 17.70 2.49 10.18
CA GLY A 35 17.26 2.91 8.86
C GLY A 35 17.96 4.21 8.46
N HIS A 36 18.15 4.42 7.16
CA HIS A 36 18.80 5.60 6.62
C HIS A 36 17.81 6.74 6.36
N PHE A 37 16.67 6.40 5.75
CA PHE A 37 15.60 7.33 5.38
C PHE A 37 14.31 6.55 5.11
N HIS A 38 13.15 7.14 5.40
CA HIS A 38 11.84 6.53 5.12
C HIS A 38 10.80 7.63 4.88
N VAL A 39 10.09 7.51 3.75
CA VAL A 39 8.87 8.26 3.46
C VAL A 39 7.72 7.30 3.67
N SER A 40 6.72 7.74 4.42
CA SER A 40 5.62 6.89 4.81
C SER A 40 4.43 7.05 3.88
N GLY A 41 3.82 5.93 3.50
CA GLY A 41 2.55 5.90 2.76
C GLY A 41 1.31 6.00 3.66
N MET A 42 1.49 6.15 4.97
CA MET A 42 0.43 6.17 5.96
C MET A 42 -0.67 7.19 5.61
N GLY A 43 -1.90 6.70 5.43
CA GLY A 43 -3.08 7.50 5.06
C GLY A 43 -3.42 7.43 3.57
N HIS A 44 -2.52 6.89 2.76
CA HIS A 44 -2.68 6.73 1.31
C HIS A 44 -2.85 5.28 0.87
N GLU A 45 -3.01 4.33 1.80
CA GLU A 45 -3.05 2.90 1.46
C GLU A 45 -4.18 2.56 0.47
N ALA A 46 -5.31 3.27 0.56
CA ALA A 46 -6.46 3.07 -0.31
C ALA A 46 -6.14 3.26 -1.80
N LEU A 47 -5.02 3.91 -2.16
CA LEU A 47 -4.51 3.97 -3.53
C LEU A 47 -4.23 2.58 -4.12
N ALA A 48 -4.03 1.55 -3.28
CA ALA A 48 -3.96 0.17 -3.74
C ALA A 48 -5.21 -0.28 -4.54
N ALA A 49 -6.37 0.34 -4.33
CA ALA A 49 -7.57 0.08 -5.12
C ALA A 49 -7.38 0.39 -6.61
N ILE A 50 -6.48 1.30 -6.96
CA ILE A 50 -6.12 1.59 -8.36
C ILE A 50 -5.56 0.33 -9.02
N SER A 51 -4.65 -0.38 -8.34
CA SER A 51 -4.02 -1.61 -8.85
C SER A 51 -5.02 -2.76 -9.09
N ILE A 52 -6.18 -2.75 -8.45
CA ILE A 52 -7.24 -3.75 -8.65
C ILE A 52 -8.00 -3.49 -9.96
N GLN A 53 -8.02 -2.25 -10.42
CA GLN A 53 -8.73 -1.83 -11.64
C GLN A 53 -7.83 -1.75 -12.87
N MET A 54 -6.51 -1.92 -12.68
CA MET A 54 -5.54 -1.90 -13.77
C MET A 54 -5.60 -3.19 -14.59
N GLN A 55 -5.33 -3.06 -15.89
CA GLN A 55 -5.05 -4.16 -16.81
C GLN A 55 -3.54 -4.39 -16.93
N GLU A 56 -3.15 -5.51 -17.54
CA GLU A 56 -1.75 -5.92 -17.65
C GLU A 56 -0.86 -4.88 -18.35
N ASP A 57 -1.40 -4.16 -19.33
CA ASP A 57 -0.68 -3.15 -20.12
C ASP A 57 -0.81 -1.71 -19.57
N ASP A 58 -1.50 -1.52 -18.44
CA ASP A 58 -1.64 -0.19 -17.84
C ASP A 58 -0.35 0.23 -17.11
N TYR A 59 0.05 1.48 -17.33
CA TYR A 59 1.22 2.07 -16.65
C TYR A 59 0.79 2.97 -15.49
N ILE A 60 1.46 2.81 -14.35
CA ILE A 60 1.36 3.74 -13.21
C ILE A 60 2.63 4.59 -13.14
N VAL A 61 2.47 5.90 -12.93
CA VAL A 61 3.58 6.84 -12.68
C VAL A 61 3.47 7.30 -11.22
N PRO A 62 4.05 6.57 -10.26
CA PRO A 62 3.87 6.84 -8.85
C PRO A 62 4.77 7.97 -8.36
N PHE A 63 4.51 8.38 -7.13
CA PHE A 63 5.35 9.27 -6.34
C PHE A 63 5.71 8.57 -5.02
N TYR A 64 6.68 9.13 -4.28
CA TYR A 64 7.11 8.61 -2.98
C TYR A 64 6.08 8.79 -1.87
#